data_AF-A0AAW8KVH5-F1
#
_entry.id   AF-A0AAW8KVH5-F1
#
_cell.length_a   1.000
_cell.length_b   1.000
_cell.length_c   1.000
_cell.angle_alpha   90.00
_cell.angle_beta   90.00
_cell.angle_gamma   90.00
#
_symmetry.space_group_name_H-M   'P 1'
#
loop_
_entity.id
_entity.type
_entity.pdbx_description
1 polymer ?
#
loop_
_entity_poly.entity_id
_entity_poly.type
_entity_poly.pdbx_seq_one_letter_code
_entity_poly.pdbx_strand_id
1 'polypeptide(L)'
;RKTYNARTETVHEKPSFRHAWKNSQFALIPVDTIYEPKYIDGKAHWYGIYRKDGMPFTVAALYENAKVEGHQVRSMTMLTINADQHPFMSQFHAPTDEKRSIIVIPDSLRNDWLNC
;
A
#
# COMPACT_ATOMS: atom_id res chain seq x y z
N ARG A 1 11.35 -12.78 -2.22
CA ARG A 1 10.30 -12.04 -2.97
C ARG A 1 9.32 -11.48 -1.94
N LYS A 2 9.07 -10.17 -1.93
CA LYS A 2 8.23 -9.49 -0.92
C LYS A 2 6.91 -9.10 -1.58
N THR A 3 5.77 -9.47 -0.98
CA THR A 3 4.42 -9.26 -1.55
C THR A 3 3.50 -8.41 -0.66
N TYR A 4 4.05 -7.77 0.38
CA TYR A 4 3.28 -6.87 1.24
C TYR A 4 2.81 -5.59 0.52
N ASN A 5 3.51 -5.19 -0.56
CA ASN A 5 3.13 -4.08 -1.44
C ASN A 5 2.99 -4.55 -2.89
N ALA A 6 2.00 -4.03 -3.60
CA ALA A 6 1.77 -4.23 -5.02
C ALA A 6 1.76 -2.88 -5.74
N ARG A 7 2.44 -2.81 -6.89
CA ARG A 7 2.46 -1.62 -7.76
C ARG A 7 1.21 -1.61 -8.62
N THR A 8 0.39 -0.57 -8.53
CA THR A 8 -0.86 -0.47 -9.31
C THR A 8 -0.63 -0.56 -10.81
N GLU A 9 0.52 -0.11 -11.31
CA GLU A 9 0.88 -0.12 -12.73
C GLU A 9 1.01 -1.54 -13.31
N THR A 10 1.29 -2.55 -12.47
CA THR A 10 1.53 -3.94 -12.93
C THR A 10 0.72 -4.99 -12.17
N VAL A 11 -0.12 -4.58 -11.23
CA VAL A 11 -0.87 -5.48 -10.33
C VAL A 11 -1.74 -6.48 -11.10
N HIS A 12 -2.28 -6.07 -12.25
CA HIS A 12 -3.12 -6.89 -13.12
C HIS A 12 -2.35 -7.98 -13.89
N GLU A 13 -1.02 -7.87 -14.01
CA GLU A 13 -0.19 -8.82 -14.75
C GLU A 13 0.52 -9.81 -13.83
N LYS A 14 0.94 -9.36 -12.63
CA LYS A 14 1.80 -10.14 -11.75
C LYS A 14 1.06 -11.36 -11.19
N PRO A 15 1.64 -12.59 -11.26
CA PRO A 15 0.97 -13.80 -10.80
C PRO A 15 0.48 -13.75 -9.35
N SER A 16 1.17 -13.02 -8.48
CA SER A 16 0.83 -12.88 -7.06
C SER A 16 -0.39 -12.01 -6.79
N PHE A 17 -0.87 -11.23 -7.76
CA PHE A 17 -1.91 -10.21 -7.53
C PHE A 17 -3.02 -10.23 -8.59
N ARG A 18 -2.72 -10.69 -9.81
CA ARG A 18 -3.65 -10.63 -10.97
C ARG A 18 -5.00 -11.28 -10.71
N HIS A 19 -5.06 -12.33 -9.89
CA HIS A 19 -6.30 -13.02 -9.57
C HIS A 19 -7.17 -12.17 -8.64
N ALA A 20 -6.62 -11.71 -7.51
CA ALA A 20 -7.30 -10.79 -6.60
C ALA A 20 -7.76 -9.51 -7.31
N TRP A 21 -6.93 -8.95 -8.19
CA TRP A 21 -7.29 -7.79 -9.00
C TRP A 21 -8.45 -8.07 -9.96
N LYS A 22 -8.41 -9.19 -10.69
CA LYS A 22 -9.45 -9.57 -11.66
C LYS A 22 -10.82 -9.80 -11.00
N ASN A 23 -10.83 -10.27 -9.76
CA ASN A 23 -12.05 -10.62 -9.03
C ASN A 23 -12.55 -9.49 -8.10
N SER A 24 -12.06 -8.25 -8.28
CA SER A 24 -12.42 -7.11 -7.42
C SER A 24 -12.27 -7.41 -5.92
N GLN A 25 -11.23 -8.15 -5.52
CA GLN A 25 -10.99 -8.47 -4.11
C GLN A 25 -10.31 -7.31 -3.40
N PHE A 26 -10.96 -6.14 -3.44
CA PHE A 26 -10.49 -4.91 -2.83
C PHE A 26 -10.72 -4.94 -1.32
N ALA A 27 -9.80 -4.34 -0.59
CA ALA A 27 -9.84 -4.22 0.86
C ALA A 27 -9.36 -2.83 1.30
N LEU A 28 -9.69 -2.46 2.53
CA LEU A 28 -9.17 -1.30 3.22
C LEU A 28 -8.38 -1.77 4.43
N ILE A 29 -7.15 -1.28 4.59
CA ILE A 29 -6.33 -1.55 5.78
C ILE A 29 -6.38 -0.30 6.65
N PRO A 30 -7.06 -0.31 7.81
CA PRO A 30 -7.03 0.80 8.75
C PRO A 30 -5.66 0.86 9.43
N VAL A 31 -5.08 2.05 9.52
CA VAL A 31 -3.78 2.31 10.15
C VAL A 31 -3.83 3.64 10.91
N ASP A 32 -3.13 3.71 12.03
CA ASP A 32 -2.91 4.97 12.76
C ASP A 32 -1.70 5.74 12.21
N THR A 33 -0.67 4.99 11.78
CA THR A 33 0.62 5.54 11.36
C THR A 33 1.28 4.59 10.36
N ILE A 34 1.90 5.13 9.32
CA ILE A 34 2.86 4.40 8.48
C ILE A 34 4.27 4.89 8.80
N TYR A 35 5.27 4.04 8.56
CA TYR A 35 6.67 4.38 8.79
C TYR A 35 7.43 4.32 7.47
N GLU A 36 8.05 5.43 7.11
CA GLU A 36 8.86 5.52 5.89
C GLU A 36 10.26 6.06 6.22
N PRO A 37 11.32 5.49 5.64
CA PRO A 37 12.67 5.98 5.84
C PRO A 37 12.86 7.27 5.03
N LYS A 38 13.39 8.31 5.65
CA LYS A 38 13.91 9.51 4.97
C LYS A 38 15.43 9.49 5.06
N TYR A 39 16.09 9.68 3.93
CA TYR A 39 17.56 9.69 3.91
C TYR A 39 18.08 11.10 4.15
N ILE A 40 18.88 11.26 5.21
CA ILE A 40 19.53 12.51 5.61
C ILE A 40 21.02 12.21 5.75
N ASP A 41 21.88 12.97 5.06
CA ASP A 41 23.34 12.76 5.03
C ASP A 41 23.74 11.31 4.73
N GLY A 42 23.04 10.67 3.79
CA GLY A 42 23.28 9.29 3.36
C GLY A 42 22.80 8.21 4.32
N LYS A 43 22.16 8.56 5.44
CA LYS A 43 21.66 7.61 6.45
C LYS A 43 20.14 7.58 6.48
N ALA A 44 19.57 6.39 6.71
CA ALA A 44 18.13 6.21 6.84
C ALA A 44 17.64 6.63 8.24
N HIS A 45 16.69 7.56 8.29
CA HIS A 45 15.97 7.96 9.48
C HIS A 45 14.50 7.57 9.32
N TRP A 46 13.94 6.78 10.24
CA TRP A 46 12.55 6.33 10.16
C TRP A 46 11.62 7.40 10.72
N TYR A 47 10.63 7.82 9.91
CA TYR A 47 9.61 8.79 10.30
C TYR A 47 8.24 8.12 10.34
N GLY A 48 7.50 8.35 11.42
CA GLY A 48 6.07 8.05 11.48
C GLY A 48 5.28 9.14 10.75
N ILE A 49 4.41 8.73 9.84
CA ILE A 49 3.48 9.59 9.10
C ILE A 49 2.07 9.22 9.53
N TYR A 50 1.35 10.20 10.05
CA TYR A 50 0.01 10.05 10.61
C TYR A 50 -0.84 11.28 10.26
N ARG A 51 -2.15 11.18 10.43
CA ARG A 51 -3.05 12.31 10.18
C ARG A 51 -2.90 13.37 11.26
N LYS A 52 -2.95 14.64 10.85
CA LYS A 52 -2.86 15.80 11.75
C LYS A 52 -3.95 15.81 12.85
N ASP A 53 -5.12 15.24 12.55
CA ASP A 53 -6.23 15.12 13.50
C ASP A 53 -6.12 13.93 14.46
N GLY A 54 -5.07 13.11 14.33
CA GLY A 54 -4.84 11.93 15.19
C GLY A 54 -5.76 10.76 14.91
N MET A 55 -6.65 10.85 13.92
CA MET A 55 -7.57 9.77 13.56
C MET A 55 -6.89 8.74 12.65
N PRO A 56 -7.31 7.46 12.68
CA PRO A 56 -6.84 6.46 11.73
C PRO A 56 -7.26 6.81 10.29
N PHE A 57 -6.55 6.23 9.34
CA PHE A 57 -6.88 6.29 7.92
C PHE A 57 -6.82 4.93 7.26
N THR A 58 -7.33 4.85 6.04
CA THR A 58 -7.45 3.58 5.32
C THR A 58 -6.56 3.56 4.10
N VAL A 59 -5.81 2.48 3.95
CA VAL A 59 -4.95 2.20 2.79
C VAL A 59 -5.68 1.28 1.82
N ALA A 60 -5.60 1.59 0.53
CA ALA A 60 -6.10 0.72 -0.54
C ALA A 60 -5.31 -0.59 -0.58
N ALA A 61 -6.03 -1.71 -0.62
CA ALA A 61 -5.42 -3.04 -0.59
C ALA A 61 -6.17 -4.03 -1.48
N LEU A 62 -5.52 -5.16 -1.73
CA LEU A 62 -6.18 -6.38 -2.20
C LEU A 62 -6.12 -7.44 -1.10
N TYR A 63 -7.11 -8.35 -1.09
CA TYR A 63 -7.08 -9.56 -0.29
C TYR A 63 -7.16 -10.81 -1.17
N GLU A 64 -6.64 -11.93 -0.67
CA GLU A 64 -6.79 -13.23 -1.32
C GLU A 64 -7.00 -14.33 -0.29
N ASN A 65 -7.83 -15.32 -0.63
CA ASN A 65 -7.92 -16.57 0.14
C ASN A 65 -7.21 -17.65 -0.68
N ALA A 66 -6.17 -18.25 -0.10
CA ALA A 66 -5.40 -19.29 -0.75
C ALA A 66 -5.24 -20.49 0.18
N LYS A 67 -5.12 -21.69 -0.40
CA LYS A 67 -4.76 -22.89 0.35
C LYS A 67 -3.24 -23.06 0.33
N VAL A 68 -2.60 -22.85 1.48
CA VAL A 68 -1.15 -22.99 1.64
C VAL A 68 -0.91 -24.16 2.59
N GLU A 69 -0.15 -25.16 2.15
CA GLU A 69 0.17 -26.37 2.95
C GLU A 69 -1.08 -27.06 3.54
N GLY A 70 -2.19 -27.04 2.81
CA GLY A 70 -3.44 -27.64 3.28
C GLY A 70 -4.36 -26.70 4.07
N HIS A 71 -3.86 -25.54 4.50
CA HIS A 71 -4.60 -24.58 5.33
C HIS A 71 -5.15 -23.42 4.52
N GLN A 72 -6.36 -22.97 4.87
CA GLN A 72 -6.91 -21.73 4.34
C GLN A 72 -6.16 -20.54 4.96
N VAL A 73 -5.56 -19.73 4.11
CA VAL A 73 -4.85 -18.51 4.50
C VAL A 73 -5.50 -17.34 3.78
N ARG A 74 -5.94 -16.35 4.57
CA ARG A 74 -6.32 -15.05 4.04
C ARG A 74 -5.10 -14.13 4.12
N SER A 75 -4.66 -13.63 2.97
CA SER A 75 -3.54 -12.70 2.85
C SER A 75 -4.02 -11.36 2.30
N MET A 76 -3.18 -10.34 2.45
CA MET A 76 -3.43 -9.00 1.93
C MET A 76 -2.15 -8.35 1.41
N THR A 77 -2.31 -7.35 0.54
CA THR A 77 -1.22 -6.52 0.03
C THR A 77 -1.70 -5.08 -0.10
N MET A 78 -0.85 -4.12 0.26
CA MET A 78 -1.13 -2.70 0.06
C MET A 78 -0.87 -2.31 -1.39
N LEU A 79 -1.77 -1.55 -1.98
CA LEU A 79 -1.53 -0.94 -3.29
C LEU A 79 -0.67 0.30 -3.12
N THR A 80 0.29 0.44 -4.02
CA THR A 80 1.22 1.58 -4.06
C THR A 80 1.20 2.22 -5.43
N ILE A 81 1.42 3.53 -5.45
CA ILE A 81 1.54 4.35 -6.66
C ILE A 81 2.91 5.04 -6.69
N ASN A 82 3.37 5.47 -7.87
CA ASN A 82 4.55 6.32 -8.00
C ASN A 82 4.33 7.63 -7.22
N ALA A 83 5.37 8.09 -6.55
CA ALA A 83 5.34 9.27 -5.69
C ALA A 83 6.49 10.24 -5.99
N ASP A 84 7.18 10.11 -7.13
CA ASP A 84 8.33 10.96 -7.47
C ASP A 84 7.94 12.43 -7.51
N GLN A 85 6.72 12.74 -7.96
CA GLN A 85 6.16 14.09 -8.06
C GLN A 85 5.24 14.46 -6.88
N HIS A 86 5.09 13.60 -5.87
CA HIS A 86 4.20 13.89 -4.75
C HIS A 86 4.85 14.94 -3.82
N PRO A 87 4.19 16.06 -3.47
CA PRO A 87 4.79 17.17 -2.72
C PRO A 87 5.25 16.85 -1.29
N PHE A 88 5.00 15.64 -0.81
CA PHE A 88 5.29 15.22 0.56
C PHE A 88 5.93 13.84 0.56
N MET A 89 5.36 12.87 -0.16
CA MET A 89 5.89 11.51 -0.17
C MET A 89 7.21 11.35 -0.96
N SER A 90 7.52 12.25 -1.90
CA SER A 90 8.76 12.19 -2.69
C SER A 90 10.05 12.34 -1.86
N GLN A 91 9.94 12.86 -0.64
CA GLN A 91 11.09 13.06 0.25
C GLN A 91 11.52 11.78 1.00
N PHE A 92 10.76 10.69 0.92
CA PHE A 92 11.05 9.42 1.59
C PHE A 92 11.74 8.41 0.66
N HIS A 93 12.15 7.26 1.18
CA HIS A 93 13.01 6.25 0.55
C HIS A 93 14.41 6.74 0.15
N ALA A 94 15.29 5.80 -0.24
CA ALA A 94 16.65 6.14 -0.67
C ALA A 94 16.63 7.03 -1.92
N PRO A 95 17.59 7.96 -2.11
CA PRO A 95 17.60 8.88 -3.26
C PRO A 95 17.64 8.18 -4.63
N THR A 96 18.23 6.99 -4.70
CA THR A 96 18.34 6.18 -5.92
C THR A 96 17.10 5.34 -6.23
N ASP A 97 16.16 5.24 -5.29
CA ASP A 97 14.97 4.42 -5.46
C ASP A 97 13.85 5.26 -6.09
N GLU A 98 13.09 4.64 -7.00
CA GLU A 98 11.79 5.16 -7.43
C GLU A 98 10.92 5.40 -6.19
N LYS A 99 10.37 6.61 -6.06
CA LYS A 99 9.53 6.94 -4.90
C LYS A 99 8.18 6.26 -5.07
N ARG A 100 7.76 5.57 -4.02
CA ARG A 100 6.45 4.93 -3.93
C ARG A 100 5.71 5.46 -2.72
N SER A 101 4.39 5.44 -2.79
CA SER A 101 3.55 5.69 -1.64
C SER A 101 2.39 4.71 -1.63
N ILE A 102 1.91 4.40 -0.44
CA ILE A 102 0.59 3.79 -0.26
C ILE A 102 -0.50 4.71 -0.82
N ILE A 103 -1.65 4.14 -1.17
CA ILE A 103 -2.81 4.91 -1.60
C ILE A 103 -3.76 5.06 -0.42
N VAL A 104 -3.91 6.29 0.09
CA VAL A 104 -4.89 6.60 1.14
C VAL A 104 -6.26 6.77 0.49
N ILE A 105 -7.25 5.99 0.95
CA ILE A 105 -8.64 6.12 0.53
C ILE A 105 -9.37 7.07 1.51
N PRO A 106 -9.88 8.23 1.04
CA PRO A 106 -10.68 9.13 1.86
C PRO A 106 -11.96 8.45 2.36
N ASP A 107 -12.43 8.87 3.53
CA ASP A 107 -13.63 8.35 4.19
C ASP A 107 -14.85 8.26 3.24
N SER A 108 -15.06 9.28 2.40
CA SER A 108 -16.18 9.36 1.46
C SER A 108 -16.12 8.35 0.32
N LEU A 109 -14.94 7.80 0.00
CA LEU A 109 -14.73 6.87 -1.12
C LEU A 109 -14.53 5.42 -0.67
N ARG A 110 -14.60 5.15 0.64
CA ARG A 110 -14.36 3.79 1.18
C ARG A 110 -15.36 2.77 0.66
N ASN A 111 -16.64 3.13 0.61
CA ASN A 111 -17.68 2.22 0.11
C ASN A 111 -17.55 2.01 -1.39
N ASP A 112 -17.30 3.06 -2.16
CA ASP A 112 -17.10 2.95 -3.61
C ASP A 112 -15.92 2.02 -3.91
N TRP A 113 -14.80 2.19 -3.19
CA TRP A 113 -13.63 1.33 -3.30
C TRP A 113 -13.92 -0.15 -3.05
N LEU A 114 -14.71 -0.46 -2.02
CA LEU A 114 -15.06 -1.84 -1.66
C LEU A 114 -16.07 -2.48 -2.62
N ASN A 115 -16.70 -1.70 -3.51
CA ASN A 115 -17.76 -2.15 -4.43
C ASN A 115 -17.45 -1.88 -5.91
N CYS A 116 -16.18 -1.68 -6.27
CA CYS A 116 -15.73 -1.50 -7.65
C CYS A 116 -15.85 -2.77 -8.52
#